data_AF-A0A3S4GN50-F1
#
_entry.id   AF-A0A3S4GN50-F1
#
_cell.length_a   1.000
_cell.length_b   1.000
_cell.length_c   1.000
_cell.angle_alpha   90.00
_cell.angle_beta   90.00
_cell.angle_gamma   90.00
#
_symmetry.space_group_name_H-M   'P 1'
#
loop_
_entity.id
_entity.type
_entity.pdbx_description
1 polymer ?
#
loop_
_entity_poly.entity_id
_entity_poly.type
_entity_poly.pdbx_seq_one_letter_code
_entity_poly.pdbx_strand_id
1 'polypeptide(L)' 'MAVPGMAQKLNTQMNLEFHASNVYLNLSEWCARHRFDGAATFLRTRAQSSITLTMRVF' A
#
# COMPACT_ATOMS: atom_id res chain seq x y z
N MET A 1 -2.36 8.21 27.83
CA MET A 1 -3.49 8.87 27.14
C MET A 1 -3.12 9.04 25.68
N ALA A 2 -3.91 8.48 24.74
CA ALA A 2 -3.66 8.68 23.31
C ALA A 2 -3.70 10.18 22.99
N VAL A 3 -2.72 10.66 22.23
CA VAL A 3 -2.63 12.08 21.87
C VAL A 3 -3.91 12.46 21.10
N PRO A 4 -4.63 13.52 21.50
CA PRO A 4 -5.81 13.99 20.78
C PRO A 4 -5.49 14.18 19.29
N GLY A 5 -6.29 13.59 18.41
CA GLY A 5 -6.10 13.67 16.95
C GLY A 5 -5.14 12.64 16.34
N MET A 6 -4.48 11.78 17.13
CA MET A 6 -3.64 10.70 16.59
C MET A 6 -4.45 9.66 15.81
N ALA A 7 -5.65 9.33 16.28
CA ALA A 7 -6.56 8.43 15.56
C ALA A 7 -6.98 8.97 14.19
N GLN A 8 -7.20 10.28 14.08
CA GLN A 8 -7.56 10.93 12.81
C GLN A 8 -6.37 10.92 11.84
N LYS A 9 -5.16 11.22 12.33
CA LYS A 9 -3.92 11.12 11.54
C LYS A 9 -3.65 9.70 11.05
N LEU A 10 -3.84 8.69 11.91
CA LEU A 10 -3.71 7.28 11.54
C LEU A 10 -4.73 6.89 10.48
N ASN A 11 -5.98 7.33 10.59
CA ASN A 11 -7.01 7.05 9.59
C ASN A 11 -6.69 7.69 8.22
N THR A 12 -6.15 8.92 8.22
CA THR A 12 -5.65 9.55 6.99
C THR A 12 -4.47 8.77 6.41
N GLN A 13 -3.52 8.33 7.24
CA GLN A 13 -2.38 7.53 6.79
C GLN A 13 -2.81 6.19 6.20
N MET A 14 -3.80 5.52 6.81
CA MET A 14 -4.36 4.26 6.30
C MET A 14 -5.00 4.44 4.91
N ASN A 15 -5.76 5.51 4.69
CA ASN A 15 -6.31 5.81 3.37
C ASN A 15 -5.22 6.09 2.33
N LEU A 16 -4.14 6.77 2.71
CA LEU A 16 -3.00 7.03 1.82
C LEU A 16 -2.27 5.73 1.44
N GLU A 17 -1.99 4.84 2.40
CA GLU A 17 -1.37 3.54 2.15
C GLU A 17 -2.27 2.64 1.27
N PHE A 18 -3.59 2.69 1.46
CA PHE A 18 -4.54 1.99 0.59
C PHE A 18 -4.51 2.52 -0.85
N HIS A 19 -4.52 3.85 -1.03
CA HIS A 19 -4.39 4.45 -2.37
C HIS A 19 -3.04 4.09 -3.02
N ALA A 20 -1.94 4.18 -2.27
CA ALA A 20 -0.62 3.81 -2.75
C ALA A 20 -0.55 2.33 -3.18
N SER A 21 -1.19 1.43 -2.43
CA SER A 21 -1.28 0.00 -2.77
C SER A 21 -1.95 -0.23 -4.13
N ASN A 22 -3.05 0.49 -4.43
CA ASN A 22 -3.71 0.40 -5.73
C ASN A 22 -2.81 0.90 -6.87
N VAL A 23 -2.04 1.97 -6.64
CA VAL A 23 -1.08 2.47 -7.64
C VAL A 23 0.03 1.44 -7.90
N TYR A 24 0.57 0.79 -6.87
CA TYR A 24 1.57 -0.27 -7.05
C TYR A 24 1.02 -1.48 -7.79
N LEU A 25 -0.24 -1.85 -7.59
CA LEU A 25 -0.88 -2.93 -8.36
C LEU A 25 -1.01 -2.57 -9.84
N ASN A 26 -1.48 -1.37 -10.16
CA ASN A 26 -1.57 -0.89 -11.55
C ASN A 26 -0.19 -0.85 -12.22
N LEU A 27 0.84 -0.37 -11.50
CA LEU A 27 2.19 -0.33 -12.01
C LEU A 27 2.78 -1.74 -12.15
N SER A 28 2.47 -2.65 -11.23
CA SER A 28 2.85 -4.06 -11.31
C SER A 28 2.28 -4.71 -12.58
N GLU A 29 1.00 -4.49 -12.89
CA GLU A 29 0.39 -4.97 -14.13
C GLU A 29 1.07 -4.38 -15.37
N TRP A 30 1.38 -3.08 -15.35
CA TRP A 30 2.10 -2.45 -16.45
C TRP A 30 3.48 -3.08 -16.65
N CYS A 31 4.25 -3.28 -15.57
CA CYS A 31 5.53 -3.96 -15.61
C CYS A 31 5.43 -5.39 -16.15
N ALA A 32 4.38 -6.14 -15.76
CA ALA A 32 4.15 -7.50 -16.26
C ALA A 32 3.87 -7.51 -17.78
N ARG A 33 3.10 -6.55 -18.28
CA ARG A 33 2.83 -6.41 -19.74
C ARG A 33 4.10 -6.09 -20.54
N HIS A 34 5.07 -5.41 -19.93
CA HIS A 34 6.35 -5.07 -20.56
C HIS A 34 7.48 -6.07 -20.26
N ARG A 35 7.16 -7.24 -19.70
CA ARG A 35 8.12 -8.32 -19.35
C ARG A 35 9.17 -7.90 -18.31
N PHE A 36 8.83 -6.92 -17.46
CA PHE A 36 9.63 -6.55 -16.28
C PHE A 36 9.16 -7.35 -15.06
N ASP A 37 9.25 -8.69 -15.13
CA ASP A 37 8.65 -9.61 -14.15
C ASP A 37 9.17 -9.41 -12.71
N GLY A 38 10.45 -9.06 -12.57
CA GLY A 38 11.06 -8.74 -11.26
C GLY A 38 10.47 -7.46 -10.64
N ALA A 39 10.28 -6.40 -11.45
CA ALA A 39 9.67 -5.16 -10.98
C ALA A 39 8.18 -5.35 -10.68
N ALA A 40 7.46 -6.12 -11.50
CA ALA A 40 6.07 -6.48 -11.26
C ALA A 40 5.90 -7.20 -9.92
N THR A 41 6.76 -8.20 -9.64
CA THR A 41 6.74 -8.98 -8.39
C THR A 41 7.08 -8.12 -7.17
N PHE A 42 8.07 -7.23 -7.31
CA PHE A 42 8.46 -6.30 -6.25
C PHE A 42 7.30 -5.36 -5.87
N LEU A 43 6.67 -4.74 -6.86
CA LEU A 43 5.55 -3.81 -6.65
C LEU A 43 4.33 -4.51 -6.04
N ARG A 44 4.03 -5.73 -6.49
CA ARG A 44 2.94 -6.55 -5.93
C ARG A 44 3.19 -6.90 -4.46
N THR A 45 4.42 -7.27 -4.11
CA THR A 45 4.81 -7.53 -2.72
C THR A 45 4.68 -6.27 -1.85
N ARG A 46 5.05 -5.09 -2.37
CA ARG A 46 4.90 -3.82 -1.66
C ARG A 46 3.43 -3.49 -1.39
N ALA A 47 2.56 -3.65 -2.39
CA ALA A 47 1.12 -3.44 -2.24
C ALA A 47 0.53 -4.36 -1.15
N GLN A 48 0.91 -5.64 -1.16
CA GLN A 48 0.42 -6.62 -0.19
C GLN A 48 0.90 -6.34 1.25
N SER A 49 2.15 -5.88 1.39
CA SER A 49 2.70 -5.48 2.70
C SER A 49 2.00 -4.24 3.27
N SER A 50 1.72 -3.24 2.43
CA SER A 50 1.01 -2.00 2.83
C SER A 50 -0.42 -2.29 3.31
N ILE A 51 -1.17 -3.16 2.62
CA ILE A 51 -2.50 -3.63 3.07
C ILE A 51 -2.39 -4.39 4.42
N THR A 52 -1.40 -5.27 4.55
CA THR A 52 -1.19 -6.03 5.80
C THR A 52 -0.88 -5.11 6.98
N LEU A 53 -0.09 -4.06 6.76
CA LEU A 53 0.23 -3.05 7.77
C LEU A 53 -1.01 -2.27 8.18
N THR A 54 -1.83 -1.87 7.21
CA THR A 54 -3.11 -1.19 7.43
C THR A 54 -4.07 -2.05 8.26
N MET A 55 -4.13 -3.35 7.99
CA MET A 55 -5.00 -4.30 8.68
C MET A 55 -4.54 -4.65 10.11
N ARG A 56 -3.25 -4.45 10.42
CA ARG A 56 -2.69 -4.64 11.78
C ARG A 56 -2.84 -3.40 12.68
N VAL A 57 -3.06 -2.22 12.08
CA VAL A 57 -3.26 -0.95 12.81
C VAL A 57 -4.72 -0.77 13.25
N PHE A 58 -5.64 -1.52 12.63
CA PHE A 58 -7.05 -1.62 13.00
C PHE A 58 -7.27 -2.64 14.13
#